data_AF-A0A843I9L5-F1
#
_entry.id   AF-A0A843I9L5-F1
#
_cell.length_a   1.000
_cell.length_b   1.000
_cell.length_c   1.000
_cell.angle_alpha   90.00
_cell.angle_beta   90.00
_cell.angle_gamma   90.00
#
_symmetry.space_group_name_H-M   'P 1'
#
loop_
_entity.id
_entity.type
_entity.pdbx_description
1 polymer ?
#
loop_
_entity_poly.entity_id
_entity_poly.type
_entity_poly.pdbx_seq_one_letter_code
_entity_poly.pdbx_strand_id
1 'polypeptide(L)'
;MNSANQFLQAIKNKKALLKKKRDESIAYIEAHYREDIAALDKEEKEWLEQFDDVPVEDIYESDSKVKKYRKKPIVIEAYRTDKEFDIPTPEGVMKASVGDYIITGVSGEQYPCKPDIFWESYEEVDGL
;
A
#
# COMPACT_ATOMS: atom_id res chain seq x y z
N MET A 1 -5.61 0.66 49.06
CA MET A 1 -6.58 0.66 47.95
C MET A 1 -6.64 -0.74 47.36
N ASN A 2 -7.83 -1.34 47.23
CA ASN A 2 -7.98 -2.68 46.66
C ASN A 2 -7.57 -2.70 45.17
N SER A 3 -7.05 -3.83 44.69
CA SER A 3 -6.61 -4.07 43.30
C SER A 3 -7.67 -3.64 42.27
N ALA A 4 -8.96 -3.82 42.59
CA ALA A 4 -10.08 -3.36 41.75
C ALA A 4 -10.11 -1.83 41.53
N ASN A 5 -9.78 -1.03 42.56
CA ASN A 5 -9.74 0.44 42.43
C ASN A 5 -8.55 0.91 41.59
N GLN A 6 -7.42 0.20 41.64
CA GLN A 6 -6.26 0.48 40.80
C GLN A 6 -6.56 0.17 39.32
N PHE A 7 -7.24 -0.94 39.04
CA PHE A 7 -7.66 -1.31 37.69
C PHE A 7 -8.65 -0.29 37.08
N LEU A 8 -9.66 0.13 37.85
CA LEU A 8 -10.61 1.17 37.42
C LEU A 8 -9.91 2.51 37.16
N GLN A 9 -8.93 2.87 37.99
CA GLN A 9 -8.15 4.09 37.76
C GLN A 9 -7.29 3.99 36.49
N ALA A 10 -6.68 2.82 36.22
CA ALA A 10 -5.94 2.58 34.99
C ALA A 10 -6.82 2.71 33.74
N ILE A 11 -8.05 2.19 33.78
CA ILE A 11 -9.03 2.34 32.69
C ILE A 11 -9.37 3.82 32.47
N LYS A 12 -9.67 4.56 33.54
CA LYS A 12 -9.98 6.00 33.46
C LYS A 12 -8.82 6.78 32.83
N ASN A 13 -7.59 6.51 33.25
CA ASN A 13 -6.40 7.16 32.71
C ASN A 13 -6.18 6.81 31.23
N LYS A 14 -6.38 5.55 30.84
CA LYS A 14 -6.26 5.11 29.43
C LYS A 14 -7.32 5.79 28.55
N LYS A 15 -8.57 5.89 29.01
CA LYS A 15 -9.64 6.61 28.29
C LYS A 15 -9.31 8.09 28.12
N ALA A 16 -8.82 8.75 29.17
CA ALA A 16 -8.42 10.15 29.11
C ALA A 16 -7.27 10.39 28.12
N LEU A 17 -6.26 9.49 28.10
CA LEU A 17 -5.16 9.56 27.15
C LEU A 17 -5.63 9.38 25.70
N LEU A 18 -6.54 8.44 25.44
CA LEU A 18 -7.08 8.20 24.11
C LEU A 18 -7.89 9.40 23.60
N LYS A 19 -8.71 10.01 24.47
CA LYS A 19 -9.42 11.24 24.15
C LYS A 19 -8.46 12.37 23.79
N LYS A 20 -7.39 12.56 24.59
CA LYS A 20 -6.37 13.58 24.32
C LYS A 20 -5.70 13.39 22.95
N LYS A 21 -5.31 12.16 22.61
CA LYS A 21 -4.67 11.85 21.32
C LYS A 21 -5.60 12.09 20.12
N ARG A 22 -6.89 11.79 20.28
CA ARG A 22 -7.91 12.07 19.26
C ARG A 22 -8.03 13.58 19.03
N ASP A 23 -8.19 14.34 20.10
CA ASP A 23 -8.36 15.80 20.03
C ASP A 23 -7.10 16.48 19.43
N GLU A 24 -5.89 15.98 19.74
CA GLU A 24 -4.63 16.43 19.10
C GLU A 24 -4.57 16.11 17.60
N SER A 25 -5.06 14.94 17.17
CA SER A 25 -5.08 14.54 15.76
C SER A 25 -6.09 15.35 14.94
N ILE A 26 -7.26 15.63 15.51
CA ILE A 26 -8.27 16.51 14.90
C ILE A 26 -7.68 17.91 14.71
N ALA A 27 -7.07 18.48 15.76
CA ALA A 27 -6.45 19.80 15.68
C ALA A 27 -5.32 19.87 14.64
N TYR A 28 -4.55 18.79 14.45
CA TYR A 28 -3.54 18.71 13.39
C TYR A 28 -4.19 18.77 12.00
N ILE A 29 -5.23 17.96 11.75
CA ILE A 29 -5.93 17.92 10.46
C ILE A 29 -6.54 19.29 10.15
N GLU A 30 -7.26 19.87 11.09
CA GLU A 30 -7.87 21.21 10.95
C GLU A 30 -6.84 22.31 10.70
N ALA A 31 -5.63 22.18 11.25
CA ALA A 31 -4.55 23.16 11.03
C ALA A 31 -3.87 22.97 9.67
N HIS A 32 -3.63 21.72 9.26
CA HIS A 32 -2.84 21.40 8.07
C HIS A 32 -3.65 21.47 6.78
N TYR A 33 -4.95 21.16 6.84
CA TYR A 33 -5.86 21.17 5.69
C TYR A 33 -6.85 22.34 5.74
N ARG A 34 -6.57 23.37 6.53
CA ARG A 34 -7.47 24.52 6.73
C ARG A 34 -7.86 25.20 5.42
N GLU A 35 -6.87 25.45 4.56
CA GLU A 35 -7.08 26.14 3.29
C GLU A 35 -7.85 25.25 2.31
N ASP A 36 -7.54 23.95 2.28
CA ASP A 36 -8.25 22.96 1.46
C ASP A 36 -9.71 22.84 1.88
N ILE A 37 -9.99 22.74 3.20
CA ILE A 37 -11.37 22.72 3.74
C ILE A 37 -12.10 24.04 3.45
N ALA A 38 -11.41 25.17 3.53
CA ALA A 38 -12.01 26.47 3.23
C ALA A 38 -12.41 26.59 1.75
N ALA A 39 -11.62 25.97 0.86
CA ALA A 39 -11.82 25.96 -0.59
C ALA A 39 -12.92 25.00 -1.08
N LEU A 40 -13.41 24.09 -0.22
CA LEU A 40 -14.51 23.18 -0.56
C LEU A 40 -15.76 23.95 -0.96
N ASP A 41 -16.46 23.44 -1.96
CA ASP A 41 -17.73 23.99 -2.37
C ASP A 41 -18.86 23.64 -1.39
N LYS A 42 -20.07 24.12 -1.69
CA LYS A 42 -21.22 23.94 -0.81
C LYS A 42 -21.64 22.47 -0.71
N GLU A 43 -21.57 21.72 -1.80
CA GLU A 43 -21.98 20.31 -1.86
C GLU A 43 -20.96 19.44 -1.10
N GLU A 44 -19.67 19.73 -1.23
CA GLU A 44 -18.59 19.07 -0.51
C GLU A 44 -18.63 19.34 1.00
N LYS A 45 -18.99 20.56 1.41
CA LYS A 45 -19.21 20.91 2.82
C LYS A 45 -20.43 20.21 3.41
N GLU A 46 -21.55 20.18 2.67
CA GLU A 46 -22.76 19.44 3.06
C GLU A 46 -22.51 17.92 3.12
N TRP A 47 -21.64 17.38 2.27
CA TRP A 47 -21.18 16.00 2.35
C TRP A 47 -20.38 15.77 3.63
N LEU A 48 -19.38 16.61 3.94
CA LEU A 48 -18.56 16.47 5.16
C LEU A 48 -19.38 16.50 6.45
N GLU A 49 -20.39 17.36 6.55
CA GLU A 49 -21.27 17.44 7.72
C GLU A 49 -22.05 16.13 7.96
N GLN A 50 -22.31 15.33 6.92
CA GLN A 50 -22.94 14.02 7.05
C GLN A 50 -21.99 12.94 7.60
N PHE A 51 -20.68 13.20 7.59
CA PHE A 51 -19.66 12.28 8.11
C PHE A 51 -19.19 12.62 9.53
N ASP A 52 -19.64 13.73 10.10
CA ASP A 52 -19.20 14.20 11.43
C ASP A 52 -19.72 13.30 12.58
N ASP A 53 -20.79 12.55 12.32
CA ASP A 53 -21.41 11.60 13.26
C ASP A 53 -21.08 10.12 12.96
N VAL A 54 -20.10 9.85 12.07
CA VAL A 54 -19.69 8.46 11.84
C VAL A 54 -19.00 7.94 13.10
N PRO A 55 -19.52 6.89 13.74
CA PRO A 55 -18.91 6.32 14.92
C PRO A 55 -17.45 5.99 14.60
N VAL A 56 -16.52 6.47 15.42
CA VAL A 56 -15.08 6.17 15.26
C VAL A 56 -14.86 4.65 15.26
N GLU A 57 -15.78 3.90 15.87
CA GLU A 57 -15.81 2.45 15.86
C GLU A 57 -16.02 1.83 14.46
N ASP A 58 -16.79 2.48 13.57
CA ASP A 58 -17.16 1.95 12.25
C ASP A 58 -16.18 2.38 11.13
N ILE A 59 -15.55 3.56 11.24
CA ILE A 59 -14.42 3.96 10.36
C ILE A 59 -13.13 3.17 10.67
N TYR A 60 -13.09 2.47 11.81
CA TYR A 60 -12.00 1.59 12.22
C TYR A 60 -12.43 0.15 12.47
N GLU A 61 -13.35 -0.40 11.66
CA GLU A 61 -13.18 -1.78 11.17
C GLU A 61 -12.02 -1.82 10.15
N SER A 62 -10.92 -1.18 10.55
CA SER A 62 -9.67 -1.15 9.84
C SER A 62 -9.19 -2.57 9.74
N ASP A 63 -8.79 -2.91 8.53
CA ASP A 63 -8.09 -4.12 8.13
C ASP A 63 -6.70 -4.26 8.81
N SER A 64 -6.58 -3.76 10.04
CA SER A 64 -5.45 -3.82 10.99
C SER A 64 -5.08 -5.24 11.43
N LYS A 65 -5.82 -6.27 10.98
CA LYS A 65 -5.36 -7.64 11.11
C LYS A 65 -4.39 -7.93 9.98
N VAL A 66 -3.12 -8.14 10.34
CA VAL A 66 -2.09 -8.63 9.40
C VAL A 66 -2.59 -9.92 8.75
N LYS A 67 -2.97 -9.82 7.47
CA LYS A 67 -3.32 -10.96 6.63
C LYS A 67 -2.05 -11.44 5.93
N LYS A 68 -1.85 -12.76 5.89
CA LYS A 68 -0.70 -13.37 5.18
C LYS A 68 -1.14 -13.74 3.78
N TYR A 69 -0.34 -13.37 2.78
CA TYR A 69 -0.56 -13.68 1.37
C TYR A 69 0.67 -14.38 0.80
N ARG A 70 0.48 -15.19 -0.24
CA ARG A 70 1.58 -15.76 -1.05
C ARG A 70 1.45 -15.25 -2.48
N LYS A 71 2.57 -15.00 -3.15
CA LYS A 71 2.57 -14.74 -4.61
C LYS A 71 2.03 -15.99 -5.30
N LYS A 72 1.11 -15.83 -6.26
CA LYS A 72 0.69 -16.95 -7.11
C LYS A 72 1.89 -17.40 -7.94
N PRO A 73 2.09 -18.72 -8.16
CA PRO A 73 3.05 -19.18 -9.16
C PRO A 73 2.57 -18.68 -10.54
N ILE A 74 3.47 -18.05 -11.30
CA ILE A 74 3.18 -17.49 -12.62
C ILE A 74 4.19 -18.08 -13.59
N VAL A 75 3.70 -18.76 -14.62
CA VAL A 75 4.51 -19.14 -15.78
C VAL A 75 4.64 -17.92 -16.66
N ILE A 76 5.86 -17.60 -17.08
CA ILE A 76 6.17 -16.48 -17.95
C ILE A 76 6.75 -16.98 -19.26
N GLU A 77 6.66 -16.14 -20.30
CA GLU A 77 7.41 -16.34 -21.52
C GLU A 77 8.71 -15.53 -21.44
N ALA A 78 9.81 -16.14 -21.86
CA ALA A 78 11.06 -15.43 -22.03
C ALA A 78 11.83 -15.97 -23.23
N TYR A 79 12.60 -15.10 -23.87
CA TYR A 79 13.53 -15.48 -24.93
C TYR A 79 14.87 -14.78 -24.73
N ARG A 80 15.95 -15.42 -25.16
CA ARG A 80 17.29 -14.82 -25.11
C ARG A 80 17.51 -13.97 -26.36
N THR A 81 17.95 -12.73 -26.20
CA THR A 81 18.21 -11.84 -27.34
C THR A 81 19.64 -11.95 -27.85
N ASP A 82 19.82 -11.73 -29.15
CA ASP A 82 21.09 -11.67 -29.87
C ASP A 82 21.50 -10.23 -30.27
N LYS A 83 20.71 -9.22 -29.88
CA LYS A 83 20.93 -7.81 -30.24
C LYS A 83 20.71 -6.88 -29.05
N GLU A 84 21.30 -5.69 -29.12
CA GLU A 84 21.02 -4.62 -28.15
C GLU A 84 19.84 -3.75 -28.60
N PHE A 85 18.98 -3.38 -27.67
CA PHE A 85 17.89 -2.44 -27.90
C PHE A 85 17.33 -1.89 -26.58
N ASP A 86 16.63 -0.77 -26.68
CA ASP A 86 15.96 -0.14 -25.56
C ASP A 86 14.50 -0.62 -25.46
N ILE A 87 14.07 -0.96 -24.26
CA ILE A 87 12.74 -1.47 -23.93
C ILE A 87 12.02 -0.44 -23.08
N PRO A 88 10.88 0.12 -23.55
CA PRO A 88 10.02 0.93 -22.71
C PRO A 88 9.37 0.06 -21.63
N THR A 89 9.65 0.36 -20.37
CA THR A 89 9.04 -0.31 -19.21
C THR A 89 8.23 0.70 -18.38
N PRO A 90 7.30 0.25 -17.51
CA PRO A 90 6.60 1.13 -16.58
C PRO A 90 7.52 1.99 -15.69
N GLU A 91 8.70 1.48 -15.37
CA GLU A 91 9.73 2.15 -14.56
C GLU A 91 10.64 3.08 -15.38
N GLY A 92 10.47 3.10 -16.71
CA GLY A 92 11.28 3.89 -17.65
C GLY A 92 11.92 3.03 -18.74
N VAL A 93 12.77 3.64 -19.56
CA VAL A 93 13.45 2.91 -20.64
C VAL A 93 14.62 2.11 -20.07
N MET A 94 14.66 0.81 -20.37
CA MET A 94 15.72 -0.12 -19.97
C MET A 94 16.47 -0.65 -21.18
N LYS A 95 17.79 -0.74 -21.12
CA LYS A 95 18.62 -1.30 -22.21
C LYS A 95 18.77 -2.81 -22.05
N ALA A 96 18.41 -3.56 -23.09
CA ALA A 96 18.75 -4.96 -23.27
C ALA A 96 20.12 -5.09 -23.94
N SER A 97 20.98 -5.97 -23.40
CA SER A 97 22.27 -6.34 -24.00
C SER A 97 22.18 -7.67 -24.73
N VAL A 98 23.10 -7.92 -25.66
CA VAL A 98 23.23 -9.24 -26.29
C VAL A 98 23.41 -10.31 -25.21
N GLY A 99 22.59 -11.36 -25.29
CA GLY A 99 22.61 -12.48 -24.38
C GLY A 99 21.68 -12.35 -23.18
N ASP A 100 21.07 -11.18 -22.94
CA ASP A 100 20.04 -11.03 -21.90
C ASP A 100 18.77 -11.82 -22.25
N TYR A 101 18.02 -12.21 -21.23
CA TYR A 101 16.67 -12.75 -21.39
C TYR A 101 15.67 -11.60 -21.40
N ILE A 102 14.72 -11.62 -22.33
CA ILE A 102 13.59 -10.71 -22.37
C ILE A 102 12.39 -11.44 -21.78
N ILE A 103 11.96 -11.00 -20.60
CA ILE A 103 10.83 -11.60 -19.87
C ILE A 103 9.57 -10.80 -20.20
N THR A 104 8.48 -11.49 -20.52
CA THR A 104 7.15 -10.87 -20.67
C THR A 104 6.39 -10.97 -19.34
N GLY A 105 6.02 -9.83 -18.77
CA GLY A 105 5.22 -9.70 -17.57
C GLY A 105 3.73 -9.95 -17.81
N VAL A 106 2.94 -9.94 -16.73
CA VAL A 106 1.53 -10.37 -16.75
C VAL A 106 0.61 -9.44 -17.54
N SER A 107 1.00 -8.17 -17.74
CA SER A 107 0.24 -7.20 -18.52
C SER A 107 0.83 -7.01 -19.92
N GLY A 108 1.76 -7.88 -20.34
CA GLY A 108 2.43 -7.82 -21.64
C GLY A 108 3.66 -6.91 -21.69
N GLU A 109 4.03 -6.28 -20.58
CA GLU A 109 5.27 -5.50 -20.47
C GLU A 109 6.52 -6.38 -20.63
N GLN A 110 7.62 -5.82 -21.12
CA GLN A 110 8.86 -6.56 -21.32
C GLN A 110 10.01 -5.99 -20.48
N TYR A 111 10.87 -6.88 -19.99
CA TYR A 111 12.03 -6.50 -19.18
C TYR A 111 13.29 -7.28 -19.60
N PRO A 112 14.45 -6.63 -19.69
CA PRO A 112 15.72 -7.34 -19.82
C PRO A 112 16.14 -7.93 -18.47
N CYS A 113 16.62 -9.17 -18.49
CA CYS A 113 17.10 -9.91 -17.33
C CYS A 113 18.45 -10.54 -17.64
N LYS A 114 19.41 -10.40 -16.73
CA LYS A 114 20.73 -11.00 -16.91
C LYS A 114 20.65 -12.53 -16.80
N PRO A 115 21.43 -13.29 -17.58
CA PRO A 115 21.30 -14.75 -17.63
C PRO A 115 21.48 -15.45 -16.28
N ASP A 116 22.42 -15.00 -15.47
CA ASP A 116 22.66 -15.49 -14.11
C ASP A 116 21.42 -15.28 -13.22
N ILE A 117 20.86 -14.07 -13.22
CA ILE A 117 19.64 -13.75 -12.46
C ILE A 117 18.44 -14.57 -12.97
N PHE A 118 18.33 -14.76 -14.29
CA PHE A 118 17.24 -15.51 -14.90
C PHE A 118 17.23 -16.96 -14.39
N TRP A 119 18.36 -17.66 -14.45
CA TRP A 119 18.46 -19.05 -14.01
C TRP A 119 18.39 -19.23 -12.49
N GLU A 120 18.70 -18.20 -11.70
CA GLU A 120 18.43 -18.21 -10.26
C GLU A 120 16.94 -18.03 -9.93
N SER A 121 16.18 -17.37 -10.81
CA SER A 121 14.80 -16.94 -10.55
C SER A 121 13.73 -17.82 -11.20
N TYR A 122 14.08 -18.52 -12.28
CA TYR A 122 13.16 -19.26 -13.13
C TYR A 122 13.68 -20.68 -13.42
N GLU A 123 12.75 -21.62 -13.50
CA GLU A 123 12.98 -22.97 -13.98
C GLU A 123 12.18 -23.21 -15.27
N GLU A 124 12.72 -24.05 -16.14
CA GLU A 124 12.02 -24.44 -17.37
C GLU A 124 10.83 -25.32 -17.00
N VAL A 125 9.68 -25.04 -17.62
CA VAL A 125 8.46 -25.83 -17.45
C VAL A 125 8.29 -26.68 -18.70
N ASP A 126 8.60 -27.96 -18.61
CA ASP A 126 8.38 -28.92 -19.70
C ASP A 126 6.87 -29.17 -19.90
N GLY A 127 6.41 -29.10 -21.16
CA GLY A 127 5.14 -29.68 -21.59
C GLY A 127 3.87 -28.83 -21.43
N LEU A 128 3.94 -27.52 -21.68
CA LEU A 128 2.76 -26.67 -21.94
C LEU A 128 2.26 -26.78 -23.39
#